data_AF-A0A0U5F4U1-F1
#
_entry.id   AF-A0A0U5F4U1-F1
#
_cell.length_a   1.000
_cell.length_b   1.000
_cell.length_c   1.000
_cell.angle_alpha   90.00
_cell.angle_beta   90.00
_cell.angle_gamma   90.00
#
_symmetry.space_group_name_H-M   'P 1'
#
loop_
_entity.id
_entity.type
_entity.pdbx_description
1 polymer ?
#
loop_
_entity_poly.entity_id
_entity_poly.type
_entity_poly.pdbx_seq_one_letter_code
_entity_poly.pdbx_strand_id
1 'polypeptide(L)'
;MSHELATFGVVDPGANVLLEVIKAENPIAAVRRLEEKMRGPEYVTARSYAEGGEESLDGTDPAYLVYALDGSGLDAEGLSGEDAGRVRAEADLAAIIVSSVK
;
A
#
# COMPACT_ATOMS: atom_id res chain seq x y z
N MET A 1 -5.21 21.45 -12.08
CA MET A 1 -5.63 21.01 -10.73
C MET A 1 -4.44 20.31 -10.13
N SER A 2 -3.80 20.90 -9.12
CA SER A 2 -2.76 20.19 -8.37
C SER A 2 -3.48 19.04 -7.65
N HIS A 3 -3.23 17.80 -8.06
CA HIS A 3 -3.71 16.66 -7.28
C HIS A 3 -2.92 16.67 -5.96
N GLU A 4 -3.60 16.97 -4.87
CA GLU A 4 -3.01 16.89 -3.54
C GLU A 4 -2.63 15.43 -3.28
N LEU A 5 -1.37 15.19 -2.90
CA LEU A 5 -0.87 13.86 -2.61
C LEU A 5 -1.16 13.53 -1.14
N ALA A 6 -1.77 12.39 -0.89
CA ALA A 6 -1.97 11.83 0.44
C ALA A 6 -0.81 10.93 0.83
N THR A 7 -0.57 10.78 2.13
CA THR A 7 0.47 9.91 2.69
C THR A 7 -0.11 8.55 3.03
N PHE A 8 0.44 7.49 2.43
CA PHE A 8 -0.03 6.12 2.62
C PHE A 8 1.05 5.21 3.18
N GLY A 9 0.68 4.34 4.12
CA GLY A 9 1.49 3.21 4.54
C GLY A 9 1.06 1.94 3.82
N VAL A 10 1.96 1.31 3.09
CA VAL A 10 1.68 0.06 2.36
C VAL A 10 2.26 -1.12 3.13
N VAL A 11 1.38 -2.03 3.57
CA VAL A 11 1.73 -3.20 4.39
C VAL A 11 1.57 -4.47 3.56
N ASP A 12 2.57 -5.34 3.63
CA ASP A 12 2.45 -6.73 3.20
C ASP A 12 1.67 -7.51 4.27
N PRO A 13 0.46 -8.01 3.97
CA PRO A 13 -0.37 -8.71 4.94
C PRO A 13 0.19 -10.08 5.34
N GLY A 14 0.96 -10.75 4.47
CA GLY A 14 1.49 -12.08 4.71
C GLY A 14 2.69 -12.05 5.65
N ALA A 15 3.64 -11.15 5.39
CA ALA A 15 4.78 -10.92 6.29
C ALA A 15 4.41 -10.05 7.51
N ASN A 16 3.29 -9.33 7.43
CA ASN A 16 2.89 -8.28 8.37
C ASN A 16 4.01 -7.24 8.57
N VAL A 17 4.50 -6.69 7.46
CA VAL A 17 5.60 -5.71 7.42
C VAL A 17 5.15 -4.46 6.68
N LEU A 18 5.47 -3.29 7.22
CA LEU A 18 5.30 -2.01 6.51
C LEU A 18 6.39 -1.91 5.45
N LEU A 19 6.01 -2.04 4.19
CA LEU A 19 6.94 -2.02 3.08
C LEU A 19 7.47 -0.62 2.82
N GLU A 20 6.57 0.37 2.78
CA GLU A 20 6.94 1.75 2.50
C GLU A 20 5.85 2.72 2.94
N VAL A 21 6.28 3.91 3.35
CA VAL A 21 5.44 5.10 3.45
C VAL A 21 5.64 5.95 2.21
N ILE A 22 4.56 6.21 1.46
CA ILE A 22 4.63 6.86 0.16
C ILE A 22 3.54 7.91 -0.03
N LYS A 23 3.90 9.01 -0.68
CA LYS A 23 2.94 10.02 -1.14
C LYS A 23 2.38 9.64 -2.50
N ALA A 24 1.05 9.56 -2.60
CA ALA A 24 0.36 9.19 -3.83
C ALA A 24 -1.00 9.85 -3.98
N GLU A 25 -1.54 9.81 -5.20
CA GLU A 25 -2.87 10.35 -5.52
C GLU A 25 -4.00 9.49 -4.95
N ASN A 26 -3.77 8.18 -4.78
CA ASN A 26 -4.71 7.20 -4.26
C ASN A 26 -3.98 5.89 -3.87
N PRO A 27 -4.65 4.94 -3.19
CA PRO A 27 -4.03 3.68 -2.77
C PRO A 27 -3.46 2.82 -3.91
N ILE A 28 -4.12 2.77 -5.08
CA ILE A 28 -3.60 2.04 -6.25
C ILE A 28 -2.28 2.66 -6.74
N ALA A 29 -2.21 3.99 -6.82
CA ALA A 29 -1.00 4.70 -7.23
C ALA A 29 0.15 4.48 -6.23
N ALA A 30 -0.16 4.39 -4.92
CA ALA A 30 0.83 4.07 -3.89
C ALA A 30 1.45 2.67 -4.12
N VAL A 31 0.61 1.64 -4.29
CA VAL A 31 1.08 0.26 -4.54
C VAL A 31 1.82 0.16 -5.86
N ARG A 32 1.34 0.82 -6.91
CA ARG A 32 1.99 0.83 -8.22
C ARG A 32 3.40 1.41 -8.13
N ARG A 33 3.57 2.55 -7.46
CA ARG A 33 4.90 3.19 -7.27
C ARG A 33 5.83 2.32 -6.42
N LEU A 34 5.30 1.69 -5.37
CA LEU A 34 6.04 0.74 -4.54
C LEU A 34 6.55 -0.44 -5.39
N GLU A 35 5.68 -1.10 -6.14
CA GLU A 35 6.08 -2.23 -6.99
C GLU A 35 7.03 -1.79 -8.11
N GLU A 36 6.83 -0.61 -8.70
CA GLU A 36 7.75 -0.06 -9.71
C GLU A 36 9.17 0.11 -9.15
N LYS A 37 9.28 0.63 -7.93
CA LYS A 37 10.57 0.81 -7.24
C LYS A 37 11.22 -0.53 -6.89
N MET A 38 10.46 -1.51 -6.40
CA MET A 38 11.01 -2.81 -5.96
C MET A 38 11.30 -3.77 -7.11
N ARG A 39 10.46 -3.76 -8.16
CA ARG A 39 10.43 -4.80 -9.22
C ARG A 39 10.63 -4.24 -10.62
N GLY A 40 10.63 -2.93 -10.78
CA GLY A 40 10.83 -2.24 -12.06
C GLY A 40 9.53 -1.94 -12.83
N PRO A 41 9.61 -1.05 -13.83
CA PRO A 41 8.46 -0.59 -14.61
C PRO A 41 7.87 -1.69 -15.52
N GLU A 42 8.69 -2.65 -15.96
CA GLU A 42 8.25 -3.78 -16.80
C GLU A 42 7.26 -4.66 -16.03
N TYR A 43 7.54 -4.93 -14.74
CA TYR A 43 6.67 -5.70 -13.87
C TYR A 43 5.29 -5.02 -13.74
N VAL A 44 5.29 -3.71 -13.43
CA VAL A 44 4.06 -2.93 -13.27
C VAL A 44 3.25 -2.85 -14.58
N THR A 45 3.93 -2.74 -15.72
CA THR A 45 3.28 -2.68 -17.03
C THR A 45 2.53 -3.97 -17.35
N ALA A 46 3.00 -5.12 -16.86
CA ALA A 46 2.38 -6.43 -17.04
C ALA A 46 1.23 -6.72 -16.04
N ARG A 47 0.91 -5.79 -15.13
CA ARG A 47 -0.03 -6.00 -14.02
C ARG A 47 -1.27 -5.12 -14.09
N SER A 48 -2.38 -5.65 -13.60
CA SER A 48 -3.61 -4.94 -13.30
C SER A 48 -3.72 -4.71 -11.79
N TYR A 49 -4.24 -3.55 -11.41
CA TYR A 49 -4.40 -3.15 -10.02
C TYR A 49 -5.87 -2.85 -9.74
N ALA A 50 -6.41 -3.47 -8.70
CA ALA A 50 -7.80 -3.28 -8.30
C ALA A 50 -7.93 -3.25 -6.78
N GLU A 51 -8.99 -2.59 -6.31
CA GLU A 51 -9.42 -2.71 -4.93
C GLU A 51 -10.08 -4.08 -4.72
N GLY A 52 -9.61 -4.81 -3.71
CA GLY A 52 -10.10 -6.11 -3.29
C GLY A 52 -10.80 -6.06 -1.93
N GLY A 53 -11.36 -7.20 -1.54
CA GLY A 53 -11.90 -7.45 -0.20
C GLY A 53 -10.93 -8.23 0.68
N GLU A 54 -11.32 -8.49 1.93
CA GLU A 54 -10.53 -9.31 2.86
C GLU A 54 -10.24 -10.71 2.28
N GLU A 55 -11.19 -11.26 1.53
CA GLU A 55 -11.04 -12.54 0.81
C GLU A 55 -9.89 -12.57 -0.19
N SER A 56 -9.42 -11.40 -0.65
CA SER A 56 -8.26 -11.30 -1.55
C SER A 56 -6.94 -11.56 -0.84
N LEU A 57 -6.90 -11.46 0.49
CA LEU A 57 -5.68 -11.72 1.28
C LEU A 57 -5.31 -13.20 1.31
N ASP A 58 -6.29 -14.09 1.13
CA ASP A 58 -6.11 -15.53 1.04
C ASP A 58 -5.84 -16.01 -0.42
N GLY A 59 -5.80 -15.08 -1.37
CA GLY A 59 -5.60 -15.35 -2.79
C GLY A 59 -4.14 -15.68 -3.16
N THR A 60 -3.93 -16.05 -4.43
CA THR A 60 -2.60 -16.33 -4.98
C THR A 60 -1.90 -15.09 -5.54
N ASP A 61 -2.67 -14.05 -5.84
CA ASP A 61 -2.13 -12.78 -6.32
C ASP A 61 -1.56 -11.94 -5.17
N PRO A 62 -0.49 -11.17 -5.41
CA PRO A 62 -0.02 -10.17 -4.46
C PRO A 62 -1.14 -9.23 -4.02
N ALA A 63 -1.36 -9.15 -2.71
CA ALA A 63 -2.29 -8.24 -2.07
C ALA A 63 -1.57 -7.36 -1.05
N TYR A 64 -2.03 -6.12 -0.91
CA TYR A 64 -1.45 -5.10 -0.04
C TYR A 64 -2.53 -4.43 0.78
N LEU A 65 -2.26 -4.22 2.07
CA LEU A 65 -3.08 -3.37 2.92
C LEU A 65 -2.54 -1.94 2.84
N VAL A 66 -3.37 -0.99 2.44
CA VAL A 66 -2.97 0.41 2.32
C VAL A 66 -3.71 1.23 3.36
N TYR A 67 -2.96 1.93 4.22
CA TYR A 67 -3.48 2.75 5.31
C TYR A 67 -3.26 4.24 5.01
N ALA A 68 -4.27 5.07 5.31
CA ALA A 68 -4.14 6.52 5.24
C ALA A 68 -3.45 7.06 6.50
N LEU A 69 -2.27 7.66 6.33
CA LEU A 69 -1.48 8.16 7.46
C LEU A 69 -1.76 9.63 7.77
N ASP A 70 -2.38 10.38 6.85
CA ASP A 70 -2.72 11.77 7.08
C ASP A 70 -3.74 11.88 8.22
N GLY A 71 -3.37 12.65 9.25
CA GLY A 71 -4.23 12.82 10.43
C GLY A 71 -4.27 11.62 11.39
N SER A 72 -3.52 10.54 11.13
CA SER A 72 -3.41 9.37 12.02
C SER A 72 -2.68 9.66 13.34
N GLY A 73 -1.94 10.77 13.41
CA GLY A 73 -1.06 11.08 14.55
C GLY A 73 0.24 10.28 14.57
N LEU A 74 0.46 9.41 13.58
CA LEU A 74 1.72 8.70 13.37
C LEU A 74 2.76 9.63 12.75
N ASP A 75 4.00 9.53 13.22
CA ASP A 75 5.14 10.17 12.57
C ASP A 75 5.57 9.35 11.36
N ALA A 76 4.94 9.65 10.22
CA ALA A 76 5.10 8.93 8.97
C ALA A 76 6.56 8.86 8.46
N GLU A 77 7.41 9.85 8.81
CA GLU A 77 8.83 9.86 8.42
C GLU A 77 9.68 8.86 9.23
N GLY A 78 9.22 8.47 10.42
CA GLY A 78 9.92 7.53 11.30
C GLY A 78 9.42 6.08 11.22
N LEU A 79 8.36 5.81 10.46
CA LEU A 79 7.79 4.47 10.37
C LEU A 79 8.65 3.53 9.53
N SER A 80 8.73 2.29 10.00
CA SER A 80 9.55 1.23 9.43
C SER A 80 8.81 -0.10 9.40
N GLY A 81 9.44 -1.15 8.86
CA GLY A 81 8.83 -2.47 8.70
C GLY A 81 8.17 -3.04 9.96
N GLU A 82 8.77 -2.81 11.13
CA GLU A 82 8.29 -3.31 12.44
C GLU A 82 7.02 -2.57 12.92
N ASP A 83 6.74 -1.39 12.38
CA ASP A 83 5.60 -0.56 12.75
C ASP A 83 4.28 -0.99 12.08
N ALA A 84 4.28 -2.07 11.29
CA ALA A 84 3.08 -2.57 10.63
C ALA A 84 1.91 -2.76 11.60
N GLY A 85 2.16 -3.38 12.76
CA GLY A 85 1.13 -3.58 13.77
C GLY A 85 0.56 -2.28 14.33
N ARG A 86 1.42 -1.25 14.47
CA ARG A 86 1.03 0.07 14.94
C ARG A 86 0.20 0.83 13.91
N VAL A 87 0.65 0.85 12.65
CA VAL A 87 -0.09 1.45 11.53
C VAL A 87 -1.49 0.86 11.42
N ARG A 88 -1.62 -0.47 11.51
CA ARG A 88 -2.92 -1.15 11.46
C ARG A 88 -3.86 -0.78 12.61
N ALA A 89 -3.32 -0.37 13.76
CA ALA A 89 -4.09 -0.05 14.95
C ALA A 89 -4.48 1.43 15.05
N GLU A 90 -3.62 2.32 14.53
CA GLU A 90 -3.76 3.78 14.69
C GLU A 90 -4.22 4.50 13.41
N ALA A 91 -4.08 3.89 12.24
CA ALA A 91 -4.47 4.49 10.96
C ALA A 91 -5.70 3.81 10.34
N ASP A 92 -6.46 4.58 9.58
CA ASP A 92 -7.63 4.07 8.85
C ASP A 92 -7.17 3.25 7.63
N LEU A 93 -7.77 2.07 7.46
CA LEU A 93 -7.58 1.28 6.25
C LEU A 93 -8.19 2.03 5.07
N ALA A 94 -7.35 2.43 4.11
CA ALA A 94 -7.79 3.13 2.92
C ALA A 94 -8.31 2.15 1.85
N ALA A 95 -7.57 1.06 1.60
CA ALA A 95 -7.98 0.01 0.67
C ALA A 95 -7.15 -1.26 0.84
N ILE A 96 -7.68 -2.37 0.35
CA ILE A 96 -6.92 -3.58 0.04
C ILE A 96 -6.67 -3.57 -1.46
N ILE A 97 -5.42 -3.61 -1.90
CA ILE A 97 -5.06 -3.55 -3.33
C ILE A 97 -4.48 -4.88 -3.78
N VAL A 98 -5.04 -5.42 -4.86
CA VAL A 98 -4.59 -6.65 -5.50
C VAL A 98 -3.85 -6.31 -6.78
N SER A 99 -2.66 -6.88 -6.96
CA SER A 99 -1.82 -6.76 -8.16
C SER A 99 -1.81 -8.09 -8.90
N SER A 100 -2.63 -8.23 -9.95
CA SER A 100 -2.78 -9.47 -10.73
C SER A 100 -2.12 -9.36 -12.10
N VAL A 101 -1.73 -10.50 -12.68
CA VAL A 101 -1.21 -10.52 -14.06
C VAL A 101 -2.35 -10.17 -15.04
N LYS A 102 -2.02 -9.39 -16.07
CA LYS A 102 -2.96 -9.05 -17.15
C LYS A 102 -3.36 -10.24 -18.01
#